data_AF-D4H413-F1
#
_entry.id   AF-D4H413-F1
#
_cell.length_a   1.000
_cell.length_b   1.000
_cell.length_c   1.000
_cell.angle_alpha   90.00
_cell.angle_beta   90.00
_cell.angle_gamma   90.00
#
_symmetry.space_group_name_H-M   'P 1'
#
loop_
_entity.id
_entity.type
_entity.pdbx_description
1 polymer ?
#
loop_
_entity_poly.entity_id
_entity_poly.type
_entity_poly.pdbx_seq_one_letter_code
_entity_poly.pdbx_strand_id
1 'polypeptide(L)'
;MGKTIDIADNLVKMAHSLKYDDFDAKDKILQYAGKLIGDEFGESSIYMQKLGLIVFSPKDGAVLGSMGAGEEHLKKAVFTSGAERLVELLEQVRDAIGGIPSDSDKVVVIQAKDKIAASRIVSHIKAKGYEPVLIKDTDDWKSKIDELLP
;
A
#
# COMPACT_ATOMS: atom_id res chain seq x y z
N MET A 1 2.69 -9.89 -16.70
CA MET A 1 1.64 -10.26 -15.74
C MET A 1 1.98 -11.53 -14.97
N GLY A 2 2.10 -12.72 -15.57
CA GLY A 2 2.42 -13.96 -14.82
C GLY A 2 3.65 -13.84 -13.89
N LYS A 3 4.79 -13.37 -14.43
CA LYS A 3 6.01 -13.17 -13.62
C LYS A 3 5.86 -12.17 -12.47
N THR A 4 5.03 -11.14 -12.64
CA THR A 4 4.81 -10.12 -11.59
C THR A 4 3.99 -10.70 -10.44
N ILE A 5 2.95 -11.48 -10.76
CA ILE A 5 2.13 -12.19 -9.77
C ILE A 5 2.99 -13.18 -8.99
N ASP A 6 3.82 -13.97 -9.68
CA ASP A 6 4.73 -14.92 -9.04
C ASP A 6 5.70 -14.23 -8.08
N ILE A 7 6.18 -13.03 -8.42
CA ILE A 7 7.04 -12.22 -7.54
C ILE A 7 6.25 -11.74 -6.33
N ALA A 8 5.04 -11.21 -6.52
CA ALA A 8 4.18 -10.77 -5.43
C ALA A 8 3.84 -11.91 -4.45
N ASP A 9 3.49 -13.09 -4.98
CA ASP A 9 3.24 -14.30 -4.20
C ASP A 9 4.47 -14.73 -3.38
N ASN A 10 5.66 -14.67 -3.97
CA ASN A 10 6.89 -14.99 -3.26
C ASN A 10 7.19 -13.98 -2.15
N LEU A 11 6.91 -12.69 -2.36
CA LEU A 11 7.05 -11.67 -1.32
C LEU A 11 6.09 -11.91 -0.15
N VAL A 12 4.82 -12.27 -0.41
CA VAL A 12 3.85 -12.65 0.62
C VAL A 12 4.37 -13.83 1.44
N LYS A 13 4.84 -14.90 0.78
CA LYS A 13 5.40 -16.09 1.46
C LYS A 13 6.63 -15.74 2.31
N MET A 14 7.52 -14.90 1.79
CA MET A 14 8.70 -14.45 2.54
C MET A 14 8.31 -13.61 3.75
N ALA A 15 7.33 -12.70 3.62
CA ALA A 15 6.84 -11.89 4.72
C ALA A 15 6.22 -12.75 5.84
N HIS A 16 5.46 -13.79 5.50
CA HIS A 16 4.94 -14.76 6.48
C HIS A 16 6.04 -15.55 7.21
N SER A 17 7.21 -15.71 6.60
CA SER A 17 8.32 -16.45 7.20
C SER A 17 9.21 -15.61 8.13
N LEU A 18 8.97 -14.30 8.21
CA LEU A 18 9.75 -13.40 9.06
C LEU A 18 9.66 -13.78 10.53
N LYS A 19 10.83 -13.85 11.16
CA LYS A 19 10.97 -14.09 12.60
C LYS A 19 11.40 -12.82 13.28
N TYR A 20 11.06 -12.70 14.57
CA TYR A 20 11.58 -11.64 15.42
C TYR A 20 13.13 -11.56 15.31
N ASP A 21 13.66 -10.34 15.25
CA ASP A 21 15.06 -9.98 15.00
C ASP A 21 15.64 -10.26 13.59
N ASP A 22 14.84 -10.72 12.63
CA ASP A 22 15.27 -10.89 11.22
C ASP A 22 15.20 -9.58 10.41
N PHE A 23 15.94 -8.57 10.88
CA PHE A 23 15.88 -7.22 10.32
C PHE A 23 16.39 -7.16 8.87
N ASP A 24 17.43 -7.92 8.54
CA ASP A 24 18.01 -7.95 7.20
C ASP A 24 17.04 -8.56 6.17
N ALA A 25 16.35 -9.65 6.51
CA ALA A 25 15.35 -10.24 5.62
C ALA A 25 14.17 -9.28 5.42
N LYS A 26 13.72 -8.64 6.51
CA LYS A 26 12.65 -7.64 6.48
C LYS A 26 13.00 -6.44 5.58
N ASP A 27 14.19 -5.86 5.73
CA ASP A 27 14.61 -4.71 4.92
C ASP A 27 14.73 -5.07 3.42
N LYS A 28 15.20 -6.28 3.11
CA LYS A 28 15.21 -6.81 1.73
C LYS A 28 13.80 -6.93 1.17
N ILE A 29 12.86 -7.49 1.92
CA ILE A 29 11.46 -7.62 1.50
C ILE A 29 10.86 -6.23 1.23
N LEU A 30 11.08 -5.26 2.12
CA LEU A 30 10.60 -3.87 1.93
C LEU A 30 11.19 -3.22 0.68
N GLN A 31 12.49 -3.41 0.42
CA GLN A 31 13.15 -2.89 -0.78
C GLN A 31 12.56 -3.50 -2.06
N TYR A 32 12.38 -4.82 -2.09
CA TYR A 32 11.79 -5.49 -3.24
C TYR A 32 10.32 -5.14 -3.45
N ALA A 33 9.54 -5.06 -2.37
CA ALA A 33 8.15 -4.63 -2.39
C ALA A 33 8.02 -3.20 -2.91
N GLY A 34 8.86 -2.28 -2.44
CA GLY A 34 8.87 -0.89 -2.91
C GLY A 34 9.18 -0.77 -4.39
N LYS A 35 10.15 -1.54 -4.88
CA LYS A 35 10.45 -1.59 -6.32
C LYS A 35 9.27 -2.14 -7.13
N LEU A 36 8.70 -3.27 -6.72
CA LEU A 36 7.56 -3.88 -7.39
C LEU A 36 6.36 -2.94 -7.46
N ILE A 37 6.01 -2.32 -6.32
CA ILE A 37 4.89 -1.38 -6.23
C ILE A 37 5.16 -0.13 -7.07
N GLY A 38 6.38 0.39 -7.05
CA GLY A 38 6.81 1.52 -7.87
C GLY A 38 6.68 1.22 -9.37
N ASP A 39 7.14 0.05 -9.80
CA ASP A 39 7.09 -0.38 -11.20
C ASP A 39 5.64 -0.61 -11.68
N GLU A 40 4.79 -1.25 -10.86
CA GLU A 40 3.42 -1.62 -11.26
C GLU A 40 2.38 -0.50 -11.06
N PHE A 41 2.47 0.27 -9.96
CA PHE A 41 1.47 1.27 -9.58
C PHE A 41 2.00 2.71 -9.59
N GLY A 42 3.32 2.91 -9.58
CA GLY A 42 3.96 4.22 -9.50
C GLY A 42 4.34 4.62 -8.07
N GLU A 43 5.35 5.49 -7.96
CA GLU A 43 5.92 5.94 -6.68
C GLU A 43 4.93 6.73 -5.80
N SER A 44 3.92 7.36 -6.40
CA SER A 44 2.87 8.10 -5.69
C SER A 44 1.67 7.25 -5.29
N SER A 45 1.68 5.95 -5.60
CA SER A 45 0.55 5.05 -5.33
C SER A 45 0.24 4.93 -3.83
N ILE A 46 -1.03 4.65 -3.51
CA ILE A 46 -1.46 4.41 -2.13
C ILE A 46 -0.71 3.23 -1.49
N TYR A 47 -0.34 2.22 -2.29
CA TYR A 47 0.45 1.08 -1.82
C TYR A 47 1.87 1.49 -1.41
N MET A 48 2.50 2.42 -2.15
CA MET A 48 3.83 2.93 -1.80
C MET A 48 3.78 3.81 -0.54
N GLN A 49 2.72 4.62 -0.38
CA GLN A 49 2.47 5.39 0.84
C GLN A 49 2.26 4.46 2.04
N LYS A 50 1.43 3.42 1.89
CA LYS A 50 1.22 2.37 2.92
C LYS A 50 2.53 1.67 3.28
N LEU A 51 3.36 1.32 2.30
CA LEU A 51 4.69 0.74 2.54
C LEU A 51 5.58 1.67 3.38
N GLY A 52 5.58 2.97 3.07
CA GLY A 52 6.29 3.97 3.86
C GLY A 52 5.78 4.14 5.30
N LEU A 53 4.53 3.76 5.57
CA LEU A 53 3.94 3.73 6.91
C LEU A 53 4.20 2.42 7.66
N ILE A 54 4.62 1.35 6.95
CA ILE A 54 5.04 0.05 7.52
C ILE A 54 6.49 0.12 8.03
N VAL A 55 7.04 1.32 8.16
CA VAL A 55 8.22 1.56 8.99
C VAL A 55 7.78 1.46 10.44
N PHE A 56 8.19 0.38 11.11
CA PHE A 56 8.05 0.14 12.54
C PHE A 56 8.39 1.40 13.34
N SER A 57 7.38 2.18 13.69
CA SER A 57 7.56 3.45 14.36
C SER A 57 8.06 3.19 15.78
N PRO A 58 9.22 3.73 16.18
CA PRO A 58 9.64 3.71 17.59
C PRO A 58 8.62 4.36 18.53
N LYS A 59 7.69 5.18 17.99
CA LYS A 59 6.59 5.78 18.78
C LYS A 59 5.58 4.73 19.25
N ASP A 60 5.42 3.60 18.56
CA ASP A 60 4.53 2.52 19.00
C ASP A 60 5.12 1.82 20.25
N GLY A 61 6.45 1.71 20.34
CA GLY A 61 7.15 1.22 21.53
C GLY A 61 7.08 2.18 22.72
N ALA A 62 7.06 3.50 22.48
CA ALA A 62 6.96 4.51 23.54
C ALA A 62 5.57 4.53 24.22
N VAL A 63 4.50 4.25 23.47
CA VAL A 63 3.12 4.19 24.00
C VAL A 63 2.90 2.93 24.86
N LEU A 64 3.54 1.81 24.51
CA LEU A 64 3.43 0.57 25.29
C LEU A 64 4.42 0.52 26.46
N GLY A 65 5.55 1.24 26.38
CA GLY A 65 6.54 1.38 27.46
C GLY A 65 6.01 2.08 28.71
N SER A 66 5.02 2.97 28.56
CA SER A 66 4.34 3.64 29.68
C SER A 66 3.36 2.72 30.44
N MET A 67 3.10 1.50 29.94
CA MET A 67 2.21 0.50 30.56
C MET A 67 2.97 -0.59 31.34
N GLY A 68 4.29 -0.48 31.51
CA GLY A 68 5.09 -1.36 32.37
C GLY A 68 5.49 -2.71 31.77
N ALA A 69 5.31 -2.93 30.46
CA ALA A 69 5.79 -4.12 29.78
C ALA A 69 7.32 -4.07 29.57
N GLY A 70 8.00 -5.21 29.73
CA GLY A 70 9.45 -5.31 29.50
C GLY A 70 9.84 -4.97 28.05
N GLU A 71 10.96 -4.27 27.88
CA GLU A 71 11.42 -3.70 26.61
C GLU A 71 11.47 -4.72 25.45
N GLU A 72 11.88 -5.96 25.74
CA GLU A 72 11.92 -7.06 24.77
C GLU A 72 10.51 -7.46 24.29
N HIS A 73 9.53 -7.47 25.18
CA HIS A 73 8.14 -7.80 24.84
C HIS A 73 7.52 -6.73 23.93
N LEU A 74 7.88 -5.47 24.16
CA LEU A 74 7.45 -4.34 23.33
C LEU A 74 8.03 -4.40 21.93
N LYS A 75 9.34 -4.62 21.83
CA LYS A 75 10.03 -4.77 20.53
C LYS A 75 9.43 -5.92 19.72
N LYS A 76 9.14 -7.05 20.38
CA LYS A 76 8.52 -8.20 19.73
C LYS A 76 7.08 -7.94 19.29
N ALA A 77 6.27 -7.28 20.12
CA ALA A 77 4.90 -6.92 19.75
C ALA A 77 4.87 -5.94 18.56
N VAL A 78 5.73 -4.91 18.58
CA VAL A 78 5.89 -3.96 17.48
C VAL A 78 6.33 -4.68 16.20
N PHE A 79 7.35 -5.55 16.29
CA PHE A 79 7.82 -6.37 15.17
C PHE A 79 6.71 -7.25 14.57
N THR A 80 5.94 -7.92 15.43
CA THR A 80 4.87 -8.82 14.98
C THR A 80 3.78 -8.03 14.26
N SER A 81 3.33 -6.91 14.85
CA SER A 81 2.29 -6.06 14.28
C SER A 81 2.69 -5.43 12.94
N GLY A 82 3.94 -5.02 12.75
CA GLY A 82 4.36 -4.50 11.44
C GLY A 82 4.61 -5.61 10.41
N ALA A 83 4.99 -6.83 10.83
CA ALA A 83 5.07 -7.98 9.93
C ALA A 83 3.67 -8.37 9.41
N GLU A 84 2.65 -8.36 10.26
CA GLU A 84 1.25 -8.58 9.88
C GLU A 84 0.78 -7.51 8.87
N ARG A 85 1.00 -6.22 9.16
CA ARG A 85 0.67 -5.13 8.22
C ARG A 85 1.40 -5.24 6.88
N LEU A 86 2.65 -5.72 6.89
CA LEU A 86 3.42 -5.97 5.67
C LEU A 86 2.79 -7.08 4.83
N VAL A 87 2.40 -8.19 5.46
CA VAL A 87 1.70 -9.30 4.79
C VAL A 87 0.42 -8.81 4.14
N GLU A 88 -0.45 -8.11 4.90
CA GLU A 88 -1.74 -7.61 4.39
C GLU A 88 -1.55 -6.69 3.17
N LEU A 89 -0.54 -5.82 3.20
CA LEU A 89 -0.23 -4.96 2.07
C LEU A 89 0.18 -5.78 0.84
N LEU A 90 1.05 -6.78 1.02
CA LEU A 90 1.56 -7.60 -0.07
C LEU A 90 0.47 -8.49 -0.67
N GLU A 91 -0.47 -8.97 0.13
CA GLU A 91 -1.66 -9.68 -0.35
C GLU A 91 -2.56 -8.77 -1.17
N GLN A 92 -2.84 -7.54 -0.71
CA GLN A 92 -3.58 -6.54 -1.49
C GLN A 92 -2.89 -6.23 -2.83
N VAL A 93 -1.56 -6.10 -2.81
CA VAL A 93 -0.76 -5.87 -4.02
C VAL A 93 -0.84 -7.08 -4.96
N ARG A 94 -0.67 -8.30 -4.45
CA ARG A 94 -0.82 -9.53 -5.24
C ARG A 94 -2.20 -9.61 -5.88
N ASP A 95 -3.25 -9.41 -5.09
CA ASP A 95 -4.63 -9.52 -5.53
C ASP A 95 -4.96 -8.42 -6.55
N ALA A 96 -4.38 -7.23 -6.42
CA ALA A 96 -4.51 -6.16 -7.42
C ALA A 96 -3.77 -6.47 -8.73
N ILE A 97 -2.64 -7.18 -8.69
CA ILE A 97 -1.90 -7.60 -9.89
C ILE A 97 -2.59 -8.81 -10.58
N GLY A 98 -3.15 -9.73 -9.78
CA GLY A 98 -3.77 -10.97 -10.25
C GLY A 98 -5.29 -10.92 -10.45
N GLY A 99 -5.95 -9.90 -9.94
CA GLY A 99 -7.38 -9.71 -10.04
C GLY A 99 -7.81 -9.31 -11.45
N ILE A 100 -8.91 -9.90 -11.91
CA ILE A 100 -9.74 -9.24 -12.92
C ILE A 100 -10.33 -8.03 -12.21
N PRO A 101 -10.07 -6.78 -12.65
CA PRO A 101 -10.59 -5.60 -11.97
C PRO A 101 -12.10 -5.73 -11.88
N SER A 102 -12.63 -5.85 -10.65
CA SER A 102 -14.07 -5.81 -10.43
C SER A 102 -14.56 -4.47 -10.98
N ASP A 103 -15.71 -4.45 -11.66
CA ASP A 103 -16.23 -3.18 -12.21
C ASP A 103 -16.43 -2.10 -11.13
N SER A 104 -16.50 -2.49 -9.84
CA SER A 104 -16.58 -1.61 -8.67
C SER A 104 -15.23 -1.04 -8.20
N ASP A 105 -14.08 -1.66 -8.49
CA ASP A 105 -12.75 -1.20 -8.04
C ASP A 105 -12.05 -0.29 -9.06
N LYS A 106 -12.75 0.07 -10.15
CA LYS A 106 -12.17 0.82 -11.26
C LYS A 106 -12.06 2.32 -11.02
N VAL A 107 -12.54 2.84 -9.89
CA VAL A 107 -12.61 4.29 -9.68
C VAL A 107 -11.37 4.80 -8.94
N VAL A 108 -10.56 5.63 -9.60
CA VAL A 108 -9.39 6.28 -8.99
C VAL A 108 -9.64 7.77 -8.85
N VAL A 109 -9.67 8.26 -7.61
CA VAL A 109 -9.94 9.67 -7.29
C VAL A 109 -8.64 10.47 -7.31
N ILE A 110 -8.63 11.58 -8.04
CA ILE A 110 -7.43 12.40 -8.24
C ILE A 110 -7.75 13.85 -7.93
N GLN A 111 -7.02 14.43 -6.98
CA GLN A 111 -6.98 15.89 -6.80
C GLN A 111 -5.73 16.44 -7.49
N ALA A 112 -5.90 17.04 -8.67
CA ALA A 112 -4.81 17.64 -9.43
C ALA A 112 -4.77 19.15 -9.23
N LYS A 113 -3.57 19.69 -8.92
CA LYS A 113 -3.36 21.14 -8.73
C LYS A 113 -3.36 21.94 -10.05
N ASP A 114 -3.09 21.28 -11.17
CA ASP A 114 -3.00 21.89 -12.50
C ASP A 114 -3.57 20.99 -13.60
N LYS A 115 -4.11 21.62 -14.66
CA LYS A 115 -4.80 20.92 -15.76
C LYS A 115 -3.89 20.00 -16.58
N ILE A 116 -2.59 20.32 -16.65
CA ILE A 116 -1.62 19.56 -17.46
C ILE A 116 -1.25 18.26 -16.74
N ALA A 117 -0.97 18.32 -15.43
CA ALA A 117 -0.77 17.10 -14.64
C ALA A 117 -2.03 16.24 -14.60
N ALA A 118 -3.22 16.86 -14.44
CA ALA A 118 -4.50 16.16 -14.47
C ALA A 118 -4.65 15.30 -15.74
N SER A 119 -4.38 15.88 -16.92
CA SER A 119 -4.52 15.18 -18.20
C SER A 119 -3.54 14.00 -18.34
N ARG A 120 -2.28 14.16 -17.88
CA ARG A 120 -1.29 13.08 -17.93
C ARG A 120 -1.66 11.93 -17.01
N ILE A 121 -2.09 12.25 -15.78
CA ILE A 121 -2.49 11.26 -14.77
C ILE A 121 -3.75 10.52 -15.23
N VAL A 122 -4.73 11.24 -15.78
CA VAL A 122 -5.96 10.66 -16.35
C VAL A 122 -5.65 9.68 -17.47
N SER A 123 -4.80 10.06 -18.44
CA SER A 123 -4.44 9.19 -19.56
C SER A 123 -3.73 7.92 -19.09
N HIS A 124 -2.86 8.04 -18.08
CA HIS A 124 -2.14 6.90 -17.50
C HIS A 124 -3.08 5.94 -16.77
N ILE A 125 -4.03 6.47 -16.01
CA ILE A 125 -5.02 5.69 -15.27
C ILE A 125 -6.00 4.98 -16.22
N LYS A 126 -6.48 5.68 -17.27
CA LYS A 126 -7.32 5.08 -18.32
C LYS A 126 -6.59 4.00 -19.11
N ALA A 127 -5.31 4.20 -19.43
CA ALA A 127 -4.49 3.19 -20.11
C ALA A 127 -4.34 1.89 -19.28
N LYS A 128 -4.51 1.97 -17.96
CA LYS A 128 -4.48 0.84 -17.03
C LYS A 128 -5.86 0.23 -16.74
N GLY A 129 -6.92 0.70 -17.39
CA GLY A 129 -8.27 0.13 -17.27
C GLY A 129 -9.10 0.66 -16.10
N TYR A 130 -8.67 1.76 -15.48
CA TYR A 130 -9.39 2.44 -14.40
C TYR A 130 -10.13 3.67 -14.94
N GLU A 131 -11.26 4.03 -14.35
CA GLU A 131 -11.97 5.29 -14.59
C GLU A 131 -11.52 6.36 -13.57
N PRO A 132 -10.79 7.40 -14.00
CA PRO A 132 -10.36 8.47 -13.13
C PRO A 132 -11.50 9.44 -12.82
N VAL A 133 -11.65 9.80 -11.55
CA VAL A 133 -12.56 10.83 -11.08
C VAL A 133 -11.72 12.01 -10.60
N LEU A 134 -11.74 13.10 -11.37
CA LEU A 134 -11.09 14.35 -10.99
C LEU A 134 -11.96 15.10 -9.98
N ILE A 135 -11.36 15.42 -8.84
CA ILE A 135 -11.94 16.31 -7.82
C ILE A 135 -11.15 17.62 -7.76
N LYS A 136 -11.86 18.74 -7.62
CA LYS A 136 -11.27 20.06 -7.41
C LYS A 136 -10.87 20.25 -5.94
N ASP A 137 -11.74 19.82 -5.04
CA ASP A 137 -11.61 19.97 -3.60
C ASP A 137 -12.45 18.91 -2.85
N THR A 138 -12.45 19.00 -1.52
CA THR A 138 -13.15 18.07 -0.63
C THR A 138 -14.68 18.14 -0.76
N ASP A 139 -15.24 19.27 -1.20
CA ASP A 139 -16.68 19.40 -1.38
C ASP A 139 -17.12 18.80 -2.72
N ASP A 140 -16.32 18.96 -3.77
CA ASP A 140 -16.46 18.26 -5.07
C ASP A 140 -16.33 16.74 -4.91
N TRP A 141 -15.55 16.27 -3.94
CA TRP A 141 -15.49 14.85 -3.59
C TRP A 141 -16.81 14.33 -3.02
N LYS A 142 -17.45 15.06 -2.11
CA LYS A 142 -18.73 14.64 -1.51
C LYS A 142 -19.82 14.49 -2.56
N SER A 143 -19.95 15.46 -3.48
CA SER A 143 -20.97 15.37 -4.53
C SER A 143 -20.71 14.20 -5.49
N LYS A 144 -19.44 13.88 -5.76
CA LYS A 144 -19.06 12.77 -6.63
C LYS A 144 -19.16 11.41 -5.96
N ILE A 145 -18.95 11.33 -4.65
CA ILE A 145 -19.26 10.14 -3.85
C ILE A 145 -20.73 9.78 -4.00
N ASP A 146 -21.62 10.76 -3.87
CA ASP A 146 -23.07 10.53 -3.92
C ASP A 146 -23.53 10.07 -5.32
N GLU A 147 -22.78 10.40 -6.38
CA GLU A 147 -23.01 9.90 -7.74
C GLU A 147 -22.45 8.48 -7.97
N LEU A 148 -21.44 8.07 -7.18
CA LEU A 148 -20.71 6.80 -7.35
C LEU A 148 -21.22 5.69 -6.43
N LEU A 149 -21.84 6.04 -5.30
CA LEU A 149 -22.45 5.10 -4.37
C LEU A 149 -23.97 5.09 -4.61
N PRO A 150 -24.56 3.98 -5.11
CA PRO A 150 -26.01 3.84 -5.24
C PRO A 150 -26.74 3.79 -3.90
#